data_AF-A0A5C9AZ18-F1
#
_entry.id   AF-A0A5C9AZ18-F1
#
_cell.length_a   1.000
_cell.length_b   1.000
_cell.length_c   1.000
_cell.angle_alpha   90.00
_cell.angle_beta   90.00
_cell.angle_gamma   90.00
#
_symmetry.space_group_name_H-M   'P 1'
#
loop_
_entity.id
_entity.type
_entity.pdbx_description
1 polymer ?
#
loop_
_entity_poly.entity_id
_entity_poly.type
_entity_poly.pdbx_seq_one_letter_code
_entity_poly.pdbx_strand_id
1 'polypeptide(L)' 'MTVAVIGSGLSIAFDSESGASYQLQSTSDLSGTSNGWSDEGAALSGNGNPLSFTPPLKGERKFFRVLRK' A
#
# COMPACT_ATOMS: atom_id res chain seq x y z
N MET A 1 4.38 1.87 -10.83
CA MET A 1 4.53 1.32 -9.45
C MET A 1 5.83 0.54 -9.38
N THR A 2 6.62 0.78 -8.34
CA THR A 2 7.89 0.11 -8.07
C THR A 2 7.86 -0.48 -6.66
N VAL A 3 8.38 -1.69 -6.51
CA VAL A 3 8.45 -2.39 -5.23
C VAL A 3 9.91 -2.75 -4.94
N ALA A 4 10.42 -2.41 -3.76
CA ALA A 4 11.79 -2.71 -3.35
C ALA A 4 11.86 -3.04 -1.86
N VAL A 5 12.71 -3.98 -1.48
CA VAL A 5 13.02 -4.22 -0.06
C VAL A 5 13.99 -3.14 0.42
N ILE A 6 13.66 -2.46 1.52
CA ILE A 6 14.50 -1.44 2.14
C ILE A 6 14.68 -1.73 3.64
N GLY A 7 15.89 -2.10 4.04
CA GLY A 7 16.17 -2.53 5.41
C GLY A 7 15.28 -3.70 5.83
N SER A 8 14.42 -3.48 6.84
CA SER A 8 13.43 -4.46 7.32
C SER A 8 11.99 -4.20 6.82
N GLY A 9 11.83 -3.35 5.80
CA GLY A 9 10.54 -2.97 5.24
C GLY A 9 10.46 -3.20 3.73
N LEU A 10 9.24 -3.06 3.20
CA LEU A 10 8.96 -3.07 1.77
C LEU A 10 8.61 -1.65 1.36
N SER A 11 9.37 -1.03 0.46
CA SER A 11 9.01 0.24 -0.19
C SER A 11 8.08 -0.05 -1.35
N ILE A 12 6.89 0.53 -1.33
CA ILE A 12 5.89 0.48 -2.39
C ILE A 12 5.68 1.89 -2.90
N ALA A 13 6.31 2.22 -4.04
CA ALA A 13 6.26 3.54 -4.63
C ALA A 13 5.35 3.58 -5.87
N PHE A 14 4.57 4.65 -6.02
CA PHE A 14 3.63 4.84 -7.12
C PHE A 14 3.39 6.33 -7.39
N ASP A 15 3.04 6.66 -8.64
CA ASP A 15 2.70 8.03 -9.01
C ASP A 15 1.35 8.42 -8.40
N SER A 16 1.25 9.65 -7.89
CA SER A 16 0.03 10.16 -7.27
C SER A 16 -0.54 11.34 -8.05
N GLU A 17 -1.86 11.47 -8.01
CA GLU A 17 -2.58 12.61 -8.55
C GLU A 17 -2.89 13.62 -7.43
N SER A 18 -2.71 14.91 -7.71
CA SER A 18 -3.07 15.95 -6.75
C SER A 18 -4.58 15.93 -6.46
N GLY A 19 -4.95 16.01 -5.18
CA GLY A 19 -6.34 16.01 -4.73
C GLY A 19 -6.99 14.64 -4.59
N ALA A 20 -6.28 13.55 -4.91
CA ALA A 20 -6.71 12.18 -4.58
C ALA A 20 -6.16 11.74 -3.21
N SER A 21 -6.79 10.75 -2.57
CA SER A 21 -6.25 10.11 -1.37
C SER A 21 -5.91 8.66 -1.67
N TYR A 22 -4.78 8.17 -1.15
CA TYR A 22 -4.29 6.82 -1.41
C TYR A 22 -4.12 6.06 -0.09
N GLN A 23 -4.69 4.87 -0.02
CA GLN A 23 -4.63 3.98 1.14
C GLN A 23 -3.91 2.71 0.75
N LEU A 24 -2.79 2.40 1.42
CA LEU A 24 -2.23 1.06 1.35
C LEU A 24 -3.13 0.11 2.11
N GLN A 25 -3.45 -1.02 1.49
CA GLN A 25 -4.19 -2.10 2.12
C GLN A 25 -3.47 -3.43 1.95
N SER A 26 -3.67 -4.34 2.89
CA SER A 26 -3.17 -5.71 2.80
C SER A 26 -4.25 -6.75 3.09
N THR A 27 -4.04 -7.95 2.59
CA THR A 27 -4.82 -9.16 2.93
C THR A 27 -3.88 -10.35 3.02
N SER A 28 -4.19 -11.33 3.86
CA SER A 28 -3.49 -12.63 3.88
C SER A 28 -4.04 -13.61 2.84
N ASP A 29 -5.20 -13.33 2.27
CA ASP A 29 -5.91 -14.23 1.35
C ASP A 29 -6.51 -13.47 0.15
N LEU A 30 -6.33 -14.05 -1.04
CA LEU A 30 -6.89 -13.56 -2.31
C LEU A 30 -8.14 -14.35 -2.74
N SER A 31 -8.61 -15.32 -1.95
CA SER A 31 -9.69 -16.26 -2.29
C SER A 31 -11.08 -15.64 -2.54
N GLY A 32 -11.22 -14.30 -2.48
CA GLY A 32 -12.22 -13.63 -3.31
C GLY A 32 -13.27 -12.77 -2.59
N THR A 33 -13.22 -12.58 -1.27
CA THR A 33 -14.08 -11.57 -0.63
C THR A 33 -13.37 -10.23 -0.56
N SER A 34 -13.90 -9.23 -1.28
CA SER A 34 -13.45 -7.82 -1.26
C SER A 34 -13.37 -7.20 0.14
N ASN A 35 -13.98 -7.82 1.16
CA ASN A 35 -13.99 -7.39 2.56
C ASN A 35 -12.74 -7.81 3.37
N GLY A 36 -11.81 -8.58 2.80
CA GLY A 36 -10.61 -9.05 3.51
C GLY A 36 -9.45 -8.05 3.58
N TRP A 37 -9.55 -6.92 2.89
CA TRP A 37 -8.49 -5.92 2.82
C TRP A 37 -8.51 -5.00 4.05
N SER A 38 -7.40 -4.94 4.77
CA SER A 38 -7.21 -4.08 5.94
C SER A 38 -6.27 -2.92 5.62
N ASP A 39 -6.53 -1.74 6.19
CA ASP A 39 -5.69 -0.55 6.01
C ASP A 39 -4.34 -0.72 6.72
N GLU A 40 -3.25 -0.48 5.98
CA GLU A 40 -1.87 -0.46 6.49
C GLU A 40 -1.46 0.99 6.75
N GLY A 41 -1.64 1.44 8.00
CA GLY A 41 -1.37 2.82 8.40
C GLY A 41 -2.38 3.82 7.84
N ALA A 42 -2.01 5.11 7.84
CA ALA A 42 -2.87 6.19 7.40
C ALA A 42 -2.81 6.41 5.87
N ALA A 43 -3.90 6.90 5.30
CA ALA A 43 -3.93 7.33 3.91
C ALA A 43 -2.97 8.50 3.66
N LEU A 44 -2.37 8.52 2.48
CA LEU A 44 -1.51 9.62 2.01
C LEU A 44 -2.29 10.50 1.04
N SER A 45 -2.10 11.82 1.16
CA SER A 45 -2.65 12.77 0.18
C SER A 45 -1.79 12.76 -1.08
N GLY A 46 -2.43 12.53 -2.22
CA GLY A 46 -1.83 12.71 -3.52
C GLY A 46 -1.48 14.17 -3.77
N ASN A 47 -0.28 14.40 -4.28
CA ASN A 47 0.29 15.74 -4.47
C ASN A 47 0.91 15.93 -5.86
N GLY A 48 0.68 15.00 -6.80
CA GLY A 48 1.26 15.05 -8.14
C GLY A 48 2.68 14.48 -8.24
N ASN A 49 3.32 14.14 -7.11
CA ASN A 49 4.63 13.49 -7.08
C ASN A 49 4.48 12.00 -6.70
N PRO A 50 5.52 11.18 -6.95
CA PRO A 50 5.54 9.81 -6.46
C PRO A 50 5.41 9.76 -4.94
N LEU A 51 4.48 8.93 -4.45
CA LEU A 51 4.33 8.59 -3.04
C LEU A 51 4.95 7.23 -2.77
N SER A 52 5.28 6.97 -1.51
CA SER A 52 5.72 5.65 -1.08
C SER A 52 5.12 5.26 0.27
N PHE A 53 4.74 3.99 0.40
CA PHE A 53 4.49 3.34 1.67
C PHE A 53 5.66 2.43 2.03
N THR A 54 5.98 2.37 3.33
CA THR A 54 7.02 1.47 3.85
C THR A 54 6.46 0.56 4.95
N PRO A 55 5.53 -0.37 4.64
CA PRO A 55 5.10 -1.35 5.62
C PRO A 55 6.28 -2.23 6.08
N PRO A 56 6.30 -2.67 7.34
CA PRO A 56 7.32 -3.59 7.83
C PRO A 56 7.18 -4.98 7.18
N LEU A 57 8.31 -5.60 6.83
CA LEU A 57 8.35 -7.01 6.43
C LEU A 57 8.33 -7.89 7.68
N LYS A 58 7.14 -8.06 8.26
CA LYS A 58 6.93 -8.90 9.44
C LYS A 58 5.70 -9.78 9.27
N GLY A 59 5.77 -10.99 9.80
CA GLY A 59 4.64 -11.92 9.89
C GLY A 59 4.49 -12.84 8.68
N GLU A 60 3.24 -13.29 8.47
CA GLU A 60 2.86 -14.22 7.42
C GLU A 60 2.80 -13.56 6.03
N ARG A 61 2.54 -14.38 5.01
CA ARG A 61 2.38 -13.92 3.62
C ARG A 61 1.23 -12.91 3.56
N LYS A 62 1.51 -11.76 2.94
CA LYS A 62 0.52 -10.72 2.66
C LYS A 62 0.53 -10.35 1.19
N PHE A 63 -0.64 -9.96 0.70
CA PHE A 63 -0.84 -9.32 -0.59
C PHE A 63 -1.16 -7.85 -0.34
N PHE A 64 -0.62 -6.95 -1.17
CA PHE A 64 -0.78 -5.52 -1.01
C PHE A 64 -1.49 -4.90 -2.21
N ARG A 65 -2.30 -3.87 -1.96
CA ARG A 65 -2.86 -2.98 -2.99
C ARG A 65 -2.85 -1.54 -2.51
N VAL A 66 -2.85 -0.61 -3.46
CA VAL A 66 -3.09 0.80 -3.18
C VAL A 66 -4.49 1.14 -3.65
N LEU A 67 -5.37 1.54 -2.72
CA LEU A 67 -6.73 1.99 -3.01
C LEU A 67 -6.74 3.52 -3.14
N ARG A 68 -7.21 4.03 -4.26
CA ARG A 68 -7.57 5.44 -4.40
C ARG A 68 -8.95 5.68 -3.77
N LYS A 69 -9.04 6.60 -2.82
CA LYS A 69 -10.27 7.08 -2.19
C LYS A 69 -10.72 8.39 -2.82
#